data_AF-A0A5K0ZUA7-F1
#
_entry.id   AF-A0A5K0ZUA7-F1
#
_cell.length_a   1.000
_cell.length_b   1.000
_cell.length_c   1.000
_cell.angle_alpha   90.00
_cell.angle_beta   90.00
_cell.angle_gamma   90.00
#
_symmetry.space_group_name_H-M   'P 1'
#
loop_
_entity.id
_entity.type
_entity.pdbx_description
1 polymer ?
#
loop_
_entity_poly.entity_id
_entity_poly.type
_entity_poly.pdbx_seq_one_letter_code
_entity_poly.pdbx_strand_id
1 'polypeptide(L)'
;VHNAGFTSPTPIQAQTWPVALQNRDIVAIAKTGSGKTLGYLIPGFIHLKQRHNNSRMGPTVLVLSPTRELATQIQEEAVKFGRSSRISCA
;
A
#
# COMPACT_ATOMS: atom_id res chain seq x y z
N VAL A 1 7.17 0.46 -9.32
CA VAL A 1 7.13 1.93 -9.09
C VAL A 1 7.53 2.74 -10.31
N HIS A 2 8.72 2.57 -10.90
CA HIS A 2 9.13 3.33 -12.10
C HIS A 2 8.20 3.14 -13.31
N ASN A 3 7.71 1.93 -13.55
CA ASN A 3 6.76 1.64 -14.64
C ASN A 3 5.38 2.29 -14.46
N ALA A 4 5.08 2.84 -13.27
CA ALA A 4 3.83 3.53 -12.97
C ALA A 4 3.99 5.06 -12.92
N GLY A 5 5.12 5.60 -13.41
CA GLY A 5 5.40 7.04 -13.44
C GLY A 5 5.81 7.64 -12.10
N PHE A 6 6.20 6.81 -11.12
CA PHE A 6 6.61 7.29 -9.80
C PHE A 6 8.07 7.74 -9.82
N THR A 7 8.29 9.05 -9.68
CA THR A 7 9.61 9.68 -9.72
C THR A 7 10.24 9.80 -8.33
N SER A 8 9.46 10.24 -7.34
CA SER A 8 9.93 10.45 -5.96
C SER A 8 8.79 10.31 -4.95
N PRO A 9 9.09 9.91 -3.70
CA PRO A 9 8.08 9.84 -2.65
C PRO A 9 7.61 11.23 -2.20
N THR A 10 6.32 11.33 -1.91
CA THR A 10 5.76 12.51 -1.25
C THR A 10 6.26 12.60 0.20
N PRO A 11 6.21 13.77 0.86
CA PRO A 11 6.70 13.91 2.23
C PRO A 11 6.11 12.91 3.22
N ILE A 12 4.81 12.60 3.10
CA ILE A 12 4.18 11.62 3.97
C ILE A 12 4.72 10.20 3.71
N GLN A 13 4.91 9.83 2.44
CA GLN A 13 5.47 8.52 2.07
C GLN A 13 6.91 8.35 2.57
N ALA A 14 7.74 9.38 2.38
CA ALA A 14 9.13 9.38 2.81
C ALA A 14 9.29 9.22 4.33
N GLN A 15 8.34 9.76 5.11
CA GLN A 15 8.32 9.61 6.57
C GLN A 15 7.70 8.28 7.02
N THR A 16 6.64 7.80 6.35
CA THR A 16 5.92 6.60 6.80
C THR A 16 6.64 5.31 6.43
N TRP A 17 7.29 5.23 5.26
CA TRP A 17 7.88 3.97 4.80
C TRP A 17 8.98 3.42 5.70
N PRO A 18 9.98 4.21 6.17
CA PRO A 18 11.02 3.69 7.05
C PRO A 18 10.45 3.13 8.36
N VAL A 19 9.44 3.80 8.92
CA VAL A 19 8.79 3.35 10.17
C VAL A 19 7.96 2.09 9.95
N ALA A 20 7.23 2.01 8.82
CA ALA A 20 6.34 0.88 8.53
C ALA A 20 7.15 -0.40 8.27
N LEU A 21 8.30 -0.27 7.59
CA LEU A 21 9.21 -1.37 7.30
C LEU A 21 9.92 -1.92 8.55
N GLN A 22 9.89 -1.17 9.66
CA GLN A 22 10.33 -1.66 10.98
C GLN A 22 9.22 -2.43 11.74
N ASN A 23 8.08 -2.72 11.08
CA ASN A 23 6.90 -3.33 11.68
C ASN A 23 6.36 -2.55 12.89
N ARG A 24 6.44 -1.21 12.83
CA ARG A 24 5.87 -0.32 13.85
C ARG A 24 4.53 0.26 13.39
N ASP A 25 3.65 0.49 14.34
CA ASP A 25 2.38 1.17 14.10
C ASP A 25 2.58 2.65 13.79
N ILE A 26 1.74 3.19 12.91
CA ILE A 26 1.85 4.56 12.40
C ILE A 26 0.48 5.21 12.36
N VAL A 27 0.41 6.45 12.84
CA VAL A 27 -0.70 7.37 12.56
C VAL A 27 -0.20 8.43 11.58
N ALA A 28 -0.71 8.40 10.35
CA ALA A 28 -0.31 9.32 9.29
C ALA A 28 -1.40 10.37 9.04
N ILE A 29 -1.10 11.64 9.37
CA ILE A 29 -2.03 12.76 9.19
C ILE A 29 -1.56 13.60 7.99
N ALA A 30 -2.37 13.65 6.94
CA ALA A 30 -2.11 14.51 5.77
C ALA A 30 -3.42 14.81 5.04
N LYS A 31 -3.44 15.81 4.16
CA LYS A 31 -4.60 16.12 3.32
C LYS A 31 -4.88 15.06 2.25
N THR A 32 -6.09 15.03 1.71
CA THR A 32 -6.42 14.19 0.54
C THR A 32 -5.54 14.59 -0.65
N GLY A 33 -5.14 13.61 -1.46
CA GLY A 33 -4.17 13.83 -2.56
C GLY A 33 -2.70 13.87 -2.12
N SER A 34 -2.36 13.81 -0.83
CA SER A 34 -0.97 13.77 -0.35
C SER A 34 -0.21 12.45 -0.62
N GLY A 35 -0.85 11.46 -1.25
CA GLY A 35 -0.22 10.17 -1.54
C GLY A 35 -0.22 9.16 -0.38
N LYS A 36 -1.10 9.32 0.61
CA LYS A 36 -1.22 8.40 1.77
C LYS A 36 -1.46 6.95 1.37
N THR A 37 -2.18 6.71 0.27
CA THR A 37 -2.47 5.37 -0.27
C THR A 37 -1.19 4.56 -0.49
N LEU A 38 -0.23 5.11 -1.24
CA LEU A 38 1.07 4.46 -1.41
C LEU A 38 1.93 4.46 -0.13
N GLY A 39 1.62 5.35 0.82
CA GLY A 39 2.22 5.38 2.15
C GLY A 39 2.06 4.05 2.91
N TYR A 40 0.88 3.43 2.83
CA TYR A 40 0.65 2.11 3.45
C TYR A 40 0.73 0.94 2.45
N LEU A 41 0.41 1.12 1.17
CA LEU A 41 0.43 0.02 0.20
C LEU A 41 1.84 -0.50 -0.09
N ILE A 42 2.84 0.39 -0.25
CA ILE A 42 4.21 -0.02 -0.61
C ILE A 42 4.84 -0.89 0.51
N PRO A 43 4.81 -0.49 1.80
CA PRO A 43 5.24 -1.37 2.88
C PRO A 43 4.46 -2.68 2.92
N GLY A 44 3.14 -2.65 2.70
CA GLY A 44 2.30 -3.85 2.64
C GLY A 44 2.72 -4.82 1.54
N PHE A 45 3.07 -4.34 0.35
CA PHE A 45 3.58 -5.18 -0.74
C PHE A 45 4.94 -5.80 -0.44
N ILE A 46 5.82 -5.07 0.24
CA ILE A 46 7.12 -5.60 0.67
C ILE A 46 6.91 -6.71 1.70
N HIS A 47 6.00 -6.50 2.66
CA HIS A 47 5.64 -7.50 3.66
C HIS A 47 5.05 -8.77 3.03
N LEU A 48 4.13 -8.61 2.06
CA LEU A 48 3.56 -9.68 1.25
C LEU A 48 4.61 -10.49 0.49
N LYS A 49 5.67 -9.84 -0.01
CA LYS A 49 6.74 -10.53 -0.74
C LYS A 49 7.65 -11.33 0.20
N GLN A 50 7.85 -10.84 1.43
CA GLN A 50 8.67 -11.50 2.44
C GLN A 50 7.96 -12.70 3.09
N ARG A 51 6.65 -12.58 3.35
CA ARG A 51 5.85 -13.67 3.88
C ARG A 51 5.32 -14.50 2.71
N HIS A 52 5.88 -15.69 2.50
CA HIS A 52 5.40 -16.63 1.48
C HIS A 52 3.88 -16.78 1.57
N ASN A 53 3.17 -16.14 0.63
CA ASN A 53 1.74 -15.92 0.73
C ASN A 53 1.00 -17.27 0.59
N ASN A 54 0.41 -17.76 1.67
CA ASN A 54 -0.40 -18.97 1.64
C ASN A 54 -1.85 -18.58 1.34
N SER A 55 -2.31 -18.85 0.12
CA SER A 55 -3.67 -18.51 -0.32
C SER A 55 -4.77 -19.14 0.53
N ARG A 56 -4.47 -20.18 1.33
CA ARG A 56 -5.42 -20.84 2.23
C ARG A 56 -5.62 -20.13 3.57
N MET A 57 -4.79 -19.13 3.90
CA MET A 57 -4.83 -18.42 5.18
C MET A 57 -5.55 -17.07 5.13
N GLY A 58 -6.15 -16.72 3.99
CA GLY A 58 -6.81 -15.43 3.78
C GLY A 58 -5.84 -14.29 3.42
N PRO A 59 -6.29 -13.03 3.45
CA PRO A 59 -5.48 -11.89 3.02
C PRO A 59 -4.38 -11.56 4.05
N THR A 60 -3.14 -11.38 3.57
CA THR A 60 -2.00 -10.92 4.41
C THR A 60 -2.06 -9.43 4.71
N VAL A 61 -2.73 -8.63 3.88
CA VAL A 61 -2.93 -7.19 4.08
C VAL A 61 -4.41 -6.87 3.90
N LEU A 62 -4.99 -6.18 4.89
CA LEU A 62 -6.37 -5.69 4.85
C LEU A 62 -6.36 -4.16 4.89
N VAL A 63 -7.02 -3.54 3.92
CA VAL A 63 -7.23 -2.08 3.90
C VAL A 63 -8.71 -1.82 4.08
N LEU A 64 -9.06 -1.02 5.09
CA LEU A 64 -10.44 -0.63 5.37
C LEU A 64 -10.69 0.79 4.85
N SER A 65 -11.87 1.00 4.29
CA SER A 65 -12.33 2.27 3.74
C SER A 65 -13.77 2.52 4.18
N PRO A 66 -14.16 3.78 4.48
CA PRO A 66 -15.50 4.10 4.95
C PRO A 66 -16.58 4.03 3.84
N THR A 67 -16.18 4.14 2.57
CA THR A 67 -17.11 4.05 1.44
C THR A 67 -16.58 3.12 0.34
N ARG A 68 -17.50 2.62 -0.49
CA ARG A 68 -17.19 1.74 -1.62
C ARG A 68 -16.34 2.47 -2.66
N GLU A 69 -16.65 3.72 -2.96
CA GLU A 69 -15.96 4.53 -3.97
C GLU A 69 -14.49 4.72 -3.60
N LEU A 70 -14.22 5.02 -2.33
CA LEU A 70 -12.86 5.12 -1.82
C LEU A 70 -12.13 3.77 -1.83
N ALA A 71 -12.84 2.67 -1.54
CA ALA A 71 -12.27 1.33 -1.64
C ALA A 71 -11.86 1.00 -3.09
N THR A 72 -12.71 1.31 -4.06
CA THR A 72 -12.42 1.11 -5.50
C THR A 72 -11.20 1.93 -5.93
N GLN A 73 -11.08 3.19 -5.51
CA GLN A 73 -9.91 4.02 -5.82
C GLN A 73 -8.61 3.43 -5.24
N ILE A 74 -8.68 2.91 -4.00
CA ILE A 74 -7.53 2.25 -3.37
C ILE A 74 -7.17 0.97 -4.12
N GLN A 75 -8.16 0.18 -4.53
CA GLN A 75 -7.96 -1.05 -5.31
C GLN A 75 -7.28 -0.77 -6.65
N GLU A 76 -7.72 0.25 -7.38
CA GLU A 76 -7.11 0.67 -8.65
C GLU A 76 -5.63 1.02 -8.48
N GLU A 77 -5.30 1.81 -7.45
CA GLU A 77 -3.92 2.15 -7.11
C GLU A 77 -3.13 0.91 -6.68
N ALA A 78 -3.73 0.01 -5.90
CA ALA A 78 -3.08 -1.24 -5.52
C ALA A 78 -2.75 -2.10 -6.74
N VAL A 79 -3.71 -2.31 -7.65
CA VAL A 79 -3.51 -3.06 -8.91
C VAL A 79 -2.45 -2.40 -9.79
N LYS A 80 -2.46 -1.07 -9.91
CA LYS A 80 -1.51 -0.30 -10.71
C LYS A 80 -0.07 -0.43 -10.18
N PHE A 81 0.13 -0.30 -8.87
CA PHE A 81 1.46 -0.30 -8.26
C PHE A 81 1.95 -1.69 -7.82
N GLY A 82 1.04 -2.64 -7.67
CA GLY A 82 1.31 -4.00 -7.20
C GLY A 82 1.57 -5.03 -8.30
N ARG A 83 1.51 -4.66 -9.58
CA ARG A 83 1.76 -5.61 -10.71
C ARG A 83 3.07 -6.37 -10.58
N SER A 84 4.14 -5.69 -10.16
CA SER A 84 5.46 -6.30 -9.96
C SER A 84 5.53 -7.25 -8.77
N SER A 85 4.57 -7.16 -7.85
CA SER A 85 4.52 -7.95 -6.60
C SER A 85 3.53 -9.11 -6.69
N ARG A 86 2.95 -9.41 -7.87
CA ARG A 86 1.97 -10.48 -8.12
C ARG A 86 0.82 -10.48 -7.10
N ILE A 87 0.31 -9.29 -6.77
CA ILE A 87 -0.78 -9.18 -5.81
C ILE A 87 -2.09 -9.63 -6.44
N SER A 88 -2.94 -10.28 -5.64
CA SER A 88 -4.35 -10.49 -5.94
C SER A 88 -5.14 -9.61 -4.98
N CYS A 89 -5.93 -8.68 -5.53
CA CYS A 89 -6.87 -7.86 -4.77
C CYS A 89 -8.27 -8.31 -5.14
N ALA A 90 -9.06 -8.70 -4.14
CA ALA A 90 -10.46 -9.09 -4.27
C ALA A 90 -11.35 -8.00 -3.64
#